data_AF-A0A246KX77-F1
#
_entry.id   AF-A0A246KX77-F1
#
_cell.length_a   1.000
_cell.length_b   1.000
_cell.length_c   1.000
_cell.angle_alpha   90.00
_cell.angle_beta   90.00
_cell.angle_gamma   90.00
#
_symmetry.space_group_name_H-M   'P 1'
#
loop_
_entity.id
_entity.type
_entity.pdbx_description
1 polymer ?
#
loop_
_entity_poly.entity_id
_entity_poly.type
_entity_poly.pdbx_seq_one_letter_code
_entity_poly.pdbx_strand_id
1 'polypeptide(L)' 'MTTRGFHRTLRGFHDGYHFVLTITSSVDDVFSYTAEVDGIAVELRSEGVIRSKGDAMQLGMAAVERHVAGLTPKR' A
#
# COMPACT_ATOMS: atom_id res chain seq x y z
N MET A 1 6.01 11.78 -18.14
CA MET A 1 6.76 12.11 -16.91
C MET A 1 7.56 10.86 -16.58
N THR A 2 8.87 10.91 -16.44
CA THR A 2 9.65 9.69 -16.13
C THR A 2 9.38 9.29 -14.68
N THR A 3 8.77 8.13 -14.47
CA THR A 3 8.46 7.62 -13.12
C THR A 3 9.31 6.44 -12.74
N ARG A 4 10.10 5.88 -13.67
CA ARG A 4 11.08 4.84 -13.38
C ARG A 4 12.00 5.29 -12.23
N GLY A 5 12.12 4.44 -11.23
CA GLY A 5 12.88 4.71 -10.01
C GLY A 5 12.09 5.47 -8.95
N PHE A 6 10.81 5.78 -9.17
CA PHE A 6 9.95 6.36 -8.14
C PHE A 6 9.85 5.39 -6.96
N HIS A 7 10.03 5.94 -5.76
CA HIS A 7 9.90 5.21 -4.51
C HIS A 7 9.38 6.16 -3.43
N ARG A 8 8.28 5.80 -2.78
CA ARG A 8 7.74 6.55 -1.65
C ARG A 8 7.15 5.64 -0.61
N THR A 9 7.49 5.88 0.64
CA THR A 9 6.93 5.17 1.79
C THR A 9 6.11 6.13 2.64
N LEU A 10 4.88 5.73 2.97
CA LEU A 10 4.03 6.32 3.99
C LEU A 10 4.04 5.41 5.22
N ARG A 11 4.05 6.02 6.40
CA ARG A 11 3.82 5.33 7.68
C ARG A 11 2.66 6.00 8.37
N GLY A 12 1.81 5.21 9.03
CA GLY A 12 0.64 5.73 9.71
C GLY A 12 0.05 4.73 10.70
N PHE A 13 -1.11 5.10 11.22
CA PHE A 13 -1.85 4.33 12.22
C PHE A 13 -3.30 4.16 11.77
N HIS A 14 -3.87 2.98 11.95
CA HIS A 14 -5.28 2.69 11.69
C HIS A 14 -5.79 1.67 12.71
N ASP A 15 -6.86 2.02 13.45
CA ASP A 15 -7.48 1.21 14.51
C ASP A 15 -6.50 0.57 15.51
N GLY A 16 -5.48 1.35 15.91
CA GLY A 16 -4.47 0.92 16.88
C GLY A 16 -3.32 0.09 16.29
N TYR A 17 -3.30 -0.13 14.98
CA TYR A 17 -2.23 -0.81 14.25
C TYR A 17 -1.36 0.18 13.50
N HIS A 18 -0.05 -0.06 13.49
CA HIS A 18 0.88 0.71 12.66
C HIS A 18 0.89 0.10 11.26
N PHE A 19 0.85 0.93 10.24
CA PHE A 19 1.02 0.46 8.87
C PHE A 19 2.18 1.16 8.18
N VAL A 20 2.76 0.44 7.21
CA VAL A 20 3.75 0.95 6.27
C VAL A 20 3.24 0.64 4.87
N LEU A 21 3.08 1.68 4.05
CA LEU A 21 2.69 1.56 2.64
C LEU A 21 3.84 2.08 1.78
N THR A 22 4.37 1.25 0.90
CA THR A 22 5.41 1.65 -0.06
C THR A 22 4.85 1.59 -1.47
N ILE A 23 5.08 2.65 -2.24
CA ILE A 23 4.72 2.75 -3.66
C ILE A 23 6.01 2.87 -4.46
N THR A 24 6.14 2.03 -5.49
CA THR A 24 7.30 2.00 -6.38
C THR A 24 6.89 2.10 -7.84
N SER A 25 7.83 2.45 -8.70
CA SER A 25 7.68 2.37 -10.15
C SER A 25 9.01 1.94 -10.77
N SER A 26 9.08 0.68 -11.22
CA SER A 26 10.28 0.13 -11.88
C SER A 26 10.26 0.34 -13.40
N VAL A 27 9.07 0.59 -13.95
CA VAL A 27 8.82 0.87 -15.37
C VAL A 27 8.03 2.17 -15.45
N ASP A 28 8.33 3.01 -16.45
CA ASP A 28 7.65 4.31 -16.60
C ASP A 28 6.13 4.15 -16.69
N ASP A 29 5.45 5.03 -15.97
CA ASP A 29 4.00 5.10 -15.85
C ASP A 29 3.35 3.77 -15.40
N VAL A 30 4.09 2.93 -14.68
CA VAL A 30 3.57 1.72 -14.01
C VAL A 30 3.96 1.77 -12.54
N PHE A 31 2.95 1.72 -11.68
CA PHE A 31 3.10 1.75 -10.24
C PHE A 31 2.84 0.38 -9.64
N SER A 32 3.52 0.11 -8.54
CA SER A 32 3.31 -1.04 -7.67
C SER A 32 3.26 -0.56 -6.24
N TYR A 33 2.64 -1.35 -5.36
CA TYR A 33 2.59 -1.04 -3.95
C TYR A 33 2.80 -2.28 -3.11
N THR A 34 3.34 -2.09 -1.91
CA THR A 34 3.45 -3.10 -0.85
C THR A 34 2.94 -2.48 0.44
N ALA A 35 2.32 -3.30 1.30
CA ALA A 35 1.82 -2.84 2.58
C ALA A 35 2.19 -3.83 3.69
N GLU A 36 2.48 -3.29 4.87
CA GLU A 36 2.72 -4.05 6.10
C GLU A 36 1.87 -3.45 7.22
N VAL A 37 1.37 -4.30 8.12
CA VAL A 37 0.65 -3.92 9.33
C VAL A 37 1.37 -4.56 10.52
N ASP A 38 1.90 -3.75 11.44
CA ASP A 38 2.77 -4.15 12.55
C ASP A 38 3.93 -5.09 12.13
N GLY A 39 4.48 -4.85 10.93
CA GLY A 39 5.56 -5.66 10.35
C GLY A 39 5.11 -6.95 9.66
N ILE A 40 3.80 -7.22 9.59
CA ILE A 40 3.24 -8.36 8.86
C ILE A 40 2.83 -7.89 7.46
N ALA A 41 3.34 -8.56 6.43
CA ALA A 41 2.97 -8.25 5.05
C ALA A 41 1.47 -8.46 4.80
N VAL A 42 0.84 -7.47 4.18
CA VAL A 42 -0.58 -7.50 3.80
C VAL A 42 -0.72 -8.19 2.45
N GLU A 43 -1.63 -9.16 2.35
CA GLU A 43 -1.98 -9.78 1.08
C GLU A 43 -2.71 -8.81 0.15
N LEU A 44 -2.08 -8.54 -0.99
CA LEU A 44 -2.62 -7.67 -2.03
C LEU A 44 -3.39 -8.48 -3.06
N ARG A 45 -4.52 -7.94 -3.53
CA ARG A 45 -5.23 -8.50 -4.67
C ARG A 45 -4.54 -8.04 -5.96
N SER A 46 -4.52 -8.90 -6.97
CA SER A 46 -4.05 -8.49 -8.30
C SER A 46 -5.07 -7.55 -8.94
N GLU A 47 -4.66 -6.30 -9.16
CA GLU A 47 -5.54 -5.21 -9.65
C GLU A 47 -5.24 -4.83 -11.11
N GLY A 48 -4.50 -5.67 -11.84
CA GLY A 48 -4.01 -5.32 -13.18
C GLY A 48 -2.91 -4.26 -13.14
N VAL A 49 -2.69 -3.56 -14.26
CA VAL A 49 -1.61 -2.57 -14.40
C VAL A 49 -2.06 -1.21 -13.86
N ILE A 50 -1.38 -0.72 -12.82
CA ILE A 50 -1.69 0.56 -12.18
C ILE A 50 -0.89 1.68 -12.85
N ARG A 51 -1.58 2.62 -13.50
CA ARG A 51 -0.97 3.72 -14.27
C ARG A 51 -0.88 5.04 -13.50
N SER A 52 -1.40 5.08 -12.28
CA SER A 52 -1.50 6.27 -11.45
C SER A 52 -0.94 6.01 -10.06
N LYS A 53 -0.08 6.92 -9.58
CA LYS A 53 0.41 6.92 -8.20
C LYS A 53 -0.75 7.04 -7.20
N GLY A 54 -1.78 7.83 -7.54
CA GLY A 54 -2.94 8.04 -6.69
C GLY A 54 -3.72 6.74 -6.49
N ASP A 55 -3.89 5.98 -7.56
CA ASP A 55 -4.61 4.70 -7.53
C ASP A 55 -3.80 3.68 -6.71
N ALA A 56 -2.48 3.59 -6.93
CA ALA A 56 -1.60 2.73 -6.12
C ALA A 56 -1.71 3.06 -4.62
N MET A 57 -1.86 4.34 -4.27
CA MET A 57 -2.06 4.78 -2.90
C MET A 57 -3.42 4.33 -2.34
N GLN A 58 -4.50 4.56 -3.09
CA GLN A 58 -5.85 4.22 -2.67
C GLN A 58 -6.03 2.70 -2.51
N LEU A 59 -5.52 1.93 -3.46
CA LEU A 59 -5.54 0.46 -3.42
C LEU A 59 -4.69 -0.08 -2.27
N GLY A 60 -3.51 0.52 -2.04
CA GLY A 60 -2.66 0.21 -0.89
C GLY A 60 -3.36 0.44 0.44
N MET A 61 -4.03 1.59 0.60
CA MET A 61 -4.76 1.89 1.82
C MET A 61 -5.97 0.96 2.00
N ALA A 62 -6.74 0.71 0.95
CA ALA A 62 -7.87 -0.23 1.01
C ALA A 62 -7.43 -1.65 1.40
N ALA A 63 -6.23 -2.07 1.00
CA ALA A 63 -5.65 -3.34 1.44
C ALA A 63 -5.30 -3.33 2.94
N VAL A 64 -4.71 -2.25 3.45
CA VAL A 64 -4.44 -2.06 4.89
C VAL A 64 -5.73 -2.09 5.70
N GLU A 65 -6.72 -1.28 5.32
CA GLU A 65 -8.02 -1.19 6.01
C GLU A 65 -8.72 -2.56 6.05
N ARG A 66 -8.76 -3.26 4.91
CA ARG A 66 -9.33 -4.61 4.84
C ARG A 66 -8.58 -5.62 5.72
N HIS A 67 -7.25 -5.54 5.79
CA HIS A 67 -6.46 -6.41 6.64
C HIS A 67 -6.77 -6.15 8.12
N VAL A 68 -6.73 -4.88 8.54
CA VAL A 68 -7.01 -4.46 9.92
C VAL A 68 -8.43 -4.80 10.34
N ALA A 69 -9.42 -4.63 9.46
CA ALA A 69 -10.81 -5.01 9.74
C ALA A 69 -11.00 -6.52 9.99
N GLY A 70 -10.07 -7.35 9.53
CA GLY A 70 -10.03 -8.79 9.82
C GLY A 70 -9.34 -9.15 11.15
N LEU A 71 -8.76 -8.18 11.85
CA LEU A 71 -8.07 -8.39 13.13
C LEU A 71 -8.97 -8.03 14.32
N THR A 72 -8.63 -8.57 15.49
CA THR A 72 -9.29 -8.17 16.75
C THR A 72 -8.87 -6.75 17.14
N PRO A 73 -9.78 -5.79 17.34
CA PRO A 73 -9.42 -4.42 17.65
C PRO A 73 -8.47 -4.28 18.85
N LYS A 74 -7.41 -3.49 18.71
CA LYS A 74 -6.53 -3.10 19.81
C LYS A 74 -7.19 -1.94 20.56
N ARG A 75 -7.62 -2.19 21.80
CA ARG A 75 -8.16 -1.18 22.71
C ARG A 75 -7.09 -0.25 23.24
#